data_AF-A0A366JEN6-F1
#
_entry.id   AF-A0A366JEN6-F1
#
_cell.length_a   1.000
_cell.length_b   1.000
_cell.length_c   1.000
_cell.angle_alpha   90.00
_cell.angle_beta   90.00
_cell.angle_gamma   90.00
#
_symmetry.space_group_name_H-M   'P 1'
#
loop_
_entity.id
_entity.type
_entity.pdbx_description
1 polymer ?
#
loop_
_entity_poly.entity_id
_entity_poly.type
_entity_poly.pdbx_seq_one_letter_code
_entity_poly.pdbx_strand_id
1 'polypeptide(L)'
;MTLENESYMHNVPEGSESHFKLILVSDIFEGKRLVQRHQLVYGVLQKEMTKIHALAMHLYSIKEWHERNALAPLSPKCHGGEQGE
;
A
#
# COMPACT_ATOMS: atom_id res chain seq x y z
N MET A 1 11.86 -5.00 -1.91
CA MET A 1 10.61 -4.39 -2.41
C MET A 1 9.68 -5.52 -2.78
N THR A 2 8.48 -5.54 -2.21
CA THR A 2 7.44 -6.53 -2.52
C THR A 2 6.16 -5.81 -2.94
N LEU A 3 5.57 -6.24 -4.04
CA LEU A 3 4.30 -5.73 -4.56
C LEU A 3 3.35 -6.92 -4.65
N GLU A 4 2.26 -6.86 -3.87
CA GLU A 4 1.26 -7.91 -3.79
C GLU A 4 -0.08 -7.34 -4.24
N ASN A 5 -0.76 -8.06 -5.14
CA ASN A 5 -2.10 -7.72 -5.59
C ASN A 5 -3.08 -8.38 -4.64
N GLU A 6 -3.84 -7.63 -3.85
CA GLU A 6 -4.77 -8.20 -2.84
C GLU A 6 -6.24 -8.16 -3.30
N SER A 7 -6.48 -7.97 -4.61
CA SER A 7 -7.83 -7.78 -5.15
C SER A 7 -8.79 -8.95 -4.83
N TYR A 8 -8.26 -10.17 -4.71
CA TYR A 8 -9.03 -11.36 -4.33
C TYR A 8 -9.61 -11.35 -2.90
N MET A 9 -9.27 -10.36 -2.06
CA MET A 9 -9.81 -10.21 -0.71
C MET A 9 -10.92 -9.15 -0.59
N HIS A 10 -11.39 -8.57 -1.71
CA HIS A 10 -12.42 -7.54 -1.73
C HIS A 10 -13.64 -7.96 -2.55
N ASN A 11 -14.84 -7.83 -1.97
CA ASN A 11 -16.11 -8.14 -2.63
C ASN A 11 -16.51 -6.98 -3.56
N VAL A 12 -15.78 -6.84 -4.68
CA VAL A 12 -16.04 -5.86 -5.73
C VAL A 12 -16.54 -6.57 -6.99
N PRO A 13 -17.43 -5.94 -7.79
CA PRO A 13 -17.91 -6.54 -9.03
C PRO A 13 -16.74 -6.86 -9.98
N GLU A 14 -16.88 -7.95 -10.73
CA GLU A 14 -15.90 -8.45 -11.72
C GLU A 14 -15.44 -7.28 -12.62
N GLY A 15 -14.18 -6.87 -12.49
CA GLY A 15 -13.61 -5.72 -13.22
C GLY A 15 -13.39 -4.41 -12.44
N SER A 16 -13.73 -4.34 -11.14
CA SER A 16 -13.42 -3.21 -10.24
C SER A 16 -12.24 -3.48 -9.28
N GLU A 17 -11.43 -4.47 -9.62
CA GLU A 17 -10.30 -4.99 -8.84
C GLU A 17 -9.05 -4.13 -9.05
N SER A 18 -8.78 -3.19 -8.15
CA SER A 18 -7.50 -2.46 -8.17
C SER A 18 -7.07 -1.97 -6.79
N HIS A 19 -7.18 -2.86 -5.79
CA HIS A 19 -6.60 -2.65 -4.47
C HIS A 19 -5.21 -3.31 -4.44
N PHE A 20 -4.18 -2.47 -4.51
CA PHE A 20 -2.79 -2.92 -4.49
C PHE A 20 -2.15 -2.59 -3.16
N LYS A 21 -1.26 -3.46 -2.69
CA LYS A 21 -0.41 -3.21 -1.53
C LYS A 21 1.04 -3.15 -1.96
N LEU A 22 1.68 -2.03 -1.66
CA LEU A 22 3.09 -1.81 -1.89
C LEU A 22 3.83 -1.75 -0.55
N ILE A 23 4.78 -2.66 -0.36
CA ILE A 23 5.72 -2.61 0.76
C ILE A 23 7.10 -2.24 0.20
N LEU A 24 7.61 -1.07 0.61
CA LEU A 24 8.89 -0.58 0.16
C LEU A 24 9.76 -0.21 1.35
N VAL A 25 10.97 -0.79 1.37
CA VAL A 25 11.97 -0.57 2.41
C VAL A 25 13.17 0.10 1.76
N SER A 26 13.53 1.29 2.23
CA SER A 26 14.69 2.03 1.71
C SER A 26 15.16 3.08 2.71
N ASP A 27 16.46 3.30 2.76
CA ASP A 27 17.15 4.37 3.48
C ASP A 27 16.65 5.77 3.11
N ILE A 28 16.14 5.97 1.87
CA ILE A 28 15.58 7.25 1.44
C ILE A 28 14.40 7.73 2.31
N PHE A 29 13.78 6.84 3.07
CA PHE A 29 12.67 7.16 3.96
C PHE A 29 13.11 7.56 5.37
N GLU A 30 14.39 7.41 5.71
CA GLU A 30 14.93 7.82 7.01
C GLU A 30 14.75 9.33 7.22
N GLY A 31 14.24 9.71 8.39
CA GLY A 31 13.97 11.12 8.74
C GLY A 31 12.81 11.78 7.99
N LYS A 32 12.16 11.09 7.03
CA LYS A 32 11.02 11.63 6.27
C LYS A 32 9.69 11.31 6.94
N ARG A 33 8.77 12.28 6.95
CA ARG A 33 7.38 12.08 7.39
C ARG A 33 6.61 11.23 6.39
N LEU A 34 5.56 10.55 6.85
CA LEU A 34 4.71 9.68 6.03
C LEU A 34 4.26 10.34 4.71
N VAL A 35 3.75 11.57 4.78
CA VAL A 35 3.30 12.33 3.58
C VAL A 35 4.44 12.52 2.57
N GLN A 36 5.67 12.78 3.02
CA GLN A 36 6.81 12.97 2.14
C GLN A 36 7.23 11.66 1.49
N ARG A 37 7.16 10.55 2.24
CA ARG A 37 7.40 9.20 1.69
C ARG A 37 6.37 8.87 0.61
N HIS A 38 5.10 9.17 0.85
CA HIS A 38 4.03 8.97 -0.12
C HIS A 38 4.26 9.83 -1.37
N GLN A 39 4.59 11.11 -1.23
CA GLN A 39 4.88 12.00 -2.36
C GLN A 39 6.02 11.48 -3.25
N LEU A 40 7.09 10.93 -2.66
CA LEU A 40 8.19 10.33 -3.42
C LEU A 40 7.71 9.15 -4.27
N VAL A 41 6.92 8.24 -3.67
CA VAL A 41 6.41 7.06 -4.38
C VAL A 41 5.37 7.44 -5.43
N TYR A 42 4.45 8.36 -5.11
CA TYR A 42 3.47 8.88 -6.06
C TYR A 42 4.14 9.58 -7.25
N GLY A 43 5.24 10.31 -7.04
CA GLY A 43 6.00 10.94 -8.12
C GLY A 43 6.52 9.93 -9.14
N VAL A 44 6.90 8.73 -8.69
CA VAL A 44 7.36 7.64 -9.58
C VAL A 44 6.17 6.92 -10.22
N LEU A 45 5.11 6.68 -9.45
CA LEU A 45 3.96 5.87 -9.87
C LEU A 45 2.85 6.68 -10.57
N GLN A 46 3.05 7.98 -10.82
CA GLN A 46 2.01 8.87 -11.33
C GLN A 46 1.32 8.36 -12.60
N LYS A 47 2.06 7.71 -13.50
CA LYS A 47 1.52 7.12 -14.75
C LYS A 47 0.71 5.85 -14.52
N GLU A 48 1.05 5.07 -13.49
CA GLU A 48 0.36 3.82 -13.17
C GLU A 48 -0.86 4.05 -12.28
N MET A 49 -0.87 5.15 -11.52
CA MET A 49 -2.01 5.59 -10.71
C MET A 49 -3.29 5.83 -11.52
N THR A 50 -3.19 6.14 -12.83
CA THR A 50 -4.39 6.27 -13.67
C THR A 50 -5.11 4.95 -13.91
N LYS A 51 -4.46 3.82 -13.59
CA LYS A 51 -5.00 2.46 -13.75
C LYS A 51 -5.36 1.82 -12.40
N ILE A 52 -4.96 2.43 -11.29
CA ILE A 52 -5.11 1.87 -9.93
C ILE A 52 -6.14 2.68 -9.16
N HIS A 53 -7.23 2.04 -8.72
CA HIS A 53 -8.24 2.70 -7.88
C HIS A 53 -7.73 2.98 -6.46
N ALA A 54 -7.02 2.03 -5.84
CA ALA A 54 -6.51 2.18 -4.48
C ALA A 54 -5.13 1.52 -4.31
N LEU A 55 -4.16 2.28 -3.78
CA LEU A 55 -2.85 1.77 -3.40
C LEU A 55 -2.62 1.95 -1.90
N ALA A 56 -2.59 0.85 -1.15
CA ALA A 56 -2.09 0.81 0.21
C ALA A 56 -0.56 0.80 0.18
N MET A 57 0.07 1.80 0.81
CA MET A 57 1.53 1.92 0.85
C MET A 57 2.06 1.75 2.27
N HIS A 58 2.99 0.82 2.42
CA HIS A 58 3.75 0.58 3.63
C HIS A 58 5.22 0.88 3.37
N LEU A 59 5.65 2.09 3.75
CA LEU A 59 6.97 2.64 3.42
C LEU A 59 7.83 2.75 4.67
N TYR A 60 8.91 1.97 4.73
CA TYR A 60 9.76 1.84 5.92
C TYR A 60 11.22 2.20 5.62
N SER A 61 11.89 2.85 6.57
CA SER A 61 13.35 2.89 6.55
C SER A 61 13.91 1.49 6.83
N ILE A 62 15.18 1.27 6.48
CA ILE A 62 15.87 0.01 6.79
C ILE A 62 15.84 -0.24 8.32
N LYS A 63 16.10 0.79 9.13
CA LYS A 63 16.03 0.68 10.60
C LYS A 63 14.64 0.29 11.08
N GLU A 64 13.60 0.99 10.64
CA GLU A 64 12.21 0.70 11.04
C GLU A 64 11.79 -0.72 10.63
N TRP A 65 12.26 -1.19 9.48
CA TRP A 65 11.99 -2.54 9.00
C TRP A 65 12.66 -3.62 9.87
N HIS A 66 13.92 -3.39 10.26
CA HIS A 66 14.65 -4.27 11.16
C HIS A 66 14.02 -4.29 12.57
N GLU A 67 13.63 -3.14 13.11
CA GLU A 67 12.94 -3.04 14.42
C GLU A 67 11.61 -3.80 14.43
N ARG A 68 10.96 -3.93 13.27
CA ARG A 68 9.72 -4.70 13.08
C ARG A 68 9.95 -6.18 12.77
N ASN A 69 11.17 -6.70 12.91
CA ASN A 69 11.53 -8.07 12.53
C ASN A 69 11.20 -8.41 11.07
N ALA A 70 11.31 -7.43 10.16
CA ALA A 70 10.99 -7.58 8.75
C ALA A 70 9.55 -8.06 8.45
N LEU A 71 8.59 -7.73 9.33
CA LEU A 71 7.18 -8.03 9.15
C LEU A 71 6.40 -6.79 8.71
N ALA A 72 5.81 -6.86 7.52
CA ALA A 72 4.78 -5.91 7.12
C ALA A 72 3.45 -6.25 7.79
N PRO A 73 2.64 -5.26 8.19
CA PRO A 73 1.30 -5.52 8.71
C PRO A 73 0.47 -6.26 7.66
N LEU A 74 -0.25 -7.29 8.08
CA LEU A 74 -1.26 -7.94 7.25
C LEU A 74 -2.33 -6.91 6.89
N SER A 75 -2.81 -6.95 5.64
CA SER A 75 -3.86 -6.03 5.23
C SER A 75 -5.12 -6.30 6.05
N PRO A 76 -5.83 -5.24 6.49
CA PRO A 76 -7.01 -5.43 7.30
C PRO A 76 -8.02 -6.29 6.53
N LYS A 77 -8.61 -7.29 7.21
CA LYS A 77 -9.77 -8.02 6.68
C LYS A 77 -10.88 -6.99 6.43
N CYS A 78 -11.20 -6.77 5.17
CA CYS A 78 -12.22 -5.82 4.77
C CYS A 78 -13.56 -6.23 5.40
N HIS A 79 -14.07 -5.43 6.34
CA HIS A 79 -15.49 -5.44 6.65
C HIS A 79 -16.14 -4.72 5.47
N GLY A 80 -16.70 -5.51 4.54
CA GLY A 80 -17.51 -4.98 3.45
C GLY A 80 -18.55 -4.03 4.03
N GLY A 81 -18.70 -2.88 3.37
CA GLY A 81 -19.62 -1.83 3.80
C GLY A 81 -20.96 -2.44 4.17
N GLU A 82 -21.37 -2.19 5.41
CA GLU A 82 -22.73 -2.41 5.85
C GLU A 82 -23.62 -1.66 4.85
N GLN A 83 -24.49 -2.40 4.16
CA GLN A 83 -25.57 -1.81 3.37
C GLN A 83 -26.40 -0.97 4.32
N GLY A 84 -26.20 0.35 4.29
CA GLY A 84 -27.14 1.30 4.86
C GLY A 84 -28.29 1.46 3.87
N GLU A 85 -29.37 0.71 4.11
CA GLU A 85 -30.73 1.08 3.69
C GLU A 85 -31.26 2.23 4.57
#